data_AF-A0A484NAQ1-F1
#
_entry.id   AF-A0A484NAQ1-F1
#
_cell.length_a   1.000
_cell.length_b   1.000
_cell.length_c   1.000
_cell.angle_alpha   90.00
_cell.angle_beta   90.00
_cell.angle_gamma   90.00
#
_symmetry.space_group_name_H-M   'P 1'
#
loop_
_entity.id
_entity.type
_entity.pdbx_description
1 polymer ?
#
loop_
_entity_poly.entity_id
_entity_poly.type
_entity_poly.pdbx_seq_one_letter_code
_entity_poly.pdbx_strand_id
1 'polypeptide(L)'
;MQKVMAVCRNFLWSSSSEYKKPPLVKWEEVCRSKCEGGLGLKNLQVWNKACIMKLIWDIASKKDILWVKWVHSRYLKNKSIWSYENKPDDCYYWKKMMLVRKEFAGMPCSSEYTVKEGYKWLAGNQSRVEWAELVWNKTSVPKHQFIAWLIWRGKLLTKDRLSGLLPIDPTCIMCTKEKETVDHLFCSCPFAVDIFLNVSGFIQFDLTSCSIAELGQKPKEGKNMKDRCFIAACIANCHLLLLHLQS
;
A
#
# COMPACT_ATOMS: atom_id res chain seq x y z
N MET A 1 15.09 10.81 6.82
CA MET A 1 14.06 9.88 6.28
C MET A 1 12.66 10.12 6.85
N GLN A 2 12.49 10.22 8.18
CA GLN A 2 11.16 10.40 8.78
C GLN A 2 10.41 11.62 8.24
N LYS A 3 11.08 12.77 8.06
CA LYS A 3 10.49 13.97 7.45
C LYS A 3 9.97 13.74 6.02
N VAL A 4 10.76 13.08 5.17
CA VAL A 4 10.37 12.78 3.78
C VAL A 4 9.16 11.85 3.77
N MET A 5 9.17 10.79 4.58
CA MET A 5 7.99 9.90 4.67
C MET A 5 6.76 10.61 5.21
N ALA A 6 6.93 11.54 6.17
CA ALA A 6 5.84 12.36 6.67
C ALA A 6 5.25 13.24 5.56
N VAL A 7 6.08 13.87 4.72
CA VAL A 7 5.62 14.65 3.56
C VAL A 7 4.86 13.76 2.57
N CYS A 8 5.40 12.59 2.19
CA CYS A 8 4.71 11.67 1.28
C CYS A 8 3.37 11.19 1.85
N ARG A 9 3.32 10.88 3.14
CA ARG A 9 2.10 10.47 3.83
C ARG A 9 1.08 11.60 3.89
N ASN A 10 1.48 12.81 4.26
CA ASN A 10 0.58 13.95 4.37
C ASN A 10 0.09 14.40 2.99
N PHE A 11 0.92 14.32 1.95
CA PHE A 11 0.50 14.53 0.57
C PHE A 11 -0.64 13.58 0.18
N LEU A 12 -0.49 12.28 0.50
CA LEU A 12 -1.48 11.26 0.15
C LEU A 12 -2.84 11.47 0.83
N TRP A 13 -2.87 11.96 2.07
CA TRP A 13 -4.10 12.02 2.89
C TRP A 13 -4.67 13.42 3.13
N SER A 14 -3.85 14.47 3.07
CA SER A 14 -4.25 15.82 3.46
C SER A 14 -3.79 16.92 2.50
N SER A 15 -3.20 16.58 1.35
CA SER A 15 -2.74 17.53 0.31
C SER A 15 -1.87 18.69 0.82
N SER A 16 -1.33 18.58 2.03
CA SER A 16 -0.59 19.61 2.75
C SER A 16 0.62 18.98 3.42
N SER A 17 1.70 19.74 3.59
CA SER A 17 2.91 19.28 4.29
C SER A 17 2.70 19.08 5.78
N GLU A 18 1.69 19.72 6.37
CA GLU A 18 1.41 19.68 7.80
C GLU A 18 0.52 18.48 8.17
N TYR A 19 0.81 17.86 9.32
CA TYR A 19 0.01 16.75 9.82
C TYR A 19 -1.29 17.27 10.43
N LYS A 20 -2.35 17.35 9.61
CA LYS A 20 -3.66 17.86 10.05
C LYS A 20 -4.66 16.76 10.41
N LYS A 21 -4.55 15.57 9.81
CA LYS A 21 -5.52 14.48 9.97
C LYS A 21 -4.82 13.12 10.04
N PRO A 22 -5.32 12.17 10.84
CA PRO A 22 -4.79 10.82 10.86
C PRO A 22 -5.00 10.14 9.49
N PRO A 23 -4.02 9.36 9.00
CA PRO A 23 -4.13 8.66 7.73
C PRO A 23 -5.18 7.54 7.80
N LEU A 24 -5.88 7.29 6.69
CA LEU A 24 -6.90 6.23 6.63
C LEU A 24 -6.29 4.81 6.65
N VAL A 25 -5.08 4.68 6.10
CA VAL A 25 -4.35 3.40 6.00
C VAL A 25 -2.94 3.60 6.58
N LYS A 26 -2.44 2.61 7.33
CA LYS A 26 -1.08 2.64 7.90
C LYS A 26 -0.05 2.71 6.78
N TRP A 27 1.01 3.50 6.96
CA TRP A 27 2.00 3.75 5.91
C TRP A 27 2.70 2.48 5.43
N GLU A 28 2.93 1.53 6.33
CA GLU A 28 3.51 0.23 6.03
C GLU A 28 2.63 -0.58 5.08
N GLU A 29 1.30 -0.47 5.20
CA GLU A 29 0.33 -1.13 4.32
C GLU A 29 0.24 -0.42 2.96
N VAL A 30 0.34 0.90 2.94
CA VAL A 30 0.45 1.69 1.70
C VAL A 30 1.67 1.26 0.88
N CYS A 31 2.80 1.01 1.55
CA CYS A 31 4.06 0.63 0.91
C CYS A 31 4.11 -0.82 0.43
N ARG A 32 3.10 -1.65 0.73
CA ARG A 32 3.04 -3.03 0.24
C ARG A 32 2.89 -3.04 -1.28
N SER A 33 3.25 -4.15 -1.91
CA SER A 33 3.04 -4.30 -3.34
C SER A 33 1.55 -4.30 -3.68
N LYS A 34 1.23 -3.97 -4.93
CA LYS A 34 -0.16 -3.98 -5.44
C LYS A 34 -0.83 -5.35 -5.28
N CYS A 35 -0.09 -6.42 -5.50
CA CYS A 35 -0.57 -7.80 -5.33
C CYS A 35 -0.88 -8.16 -3.87
N GLU A 36 -0.26 -7.48 -2.92
CA GLU A 36 -0.49 -7.65 -1.47
C GLU A 36 -1.48 -6.61 -0.91
N GLY A 37 -2.12 -5.84 -1.81
CA GLY A 37 -3.13 -4.85 -1.46
C GLY A 37 -2.61 -3.49 -0.99
N GLY A 38 -1.34 -3.16 -1.28
CA GLY A 38 -0.80 -1.80 -1.11
C GLY A 38 -0.79 -0.99 -2.40
N LEU A 39 -0.17 0.19 -2.36
CA LEU A 39 0.00 1.08 -3.54
C LEU A 39 1.30 0.80 -4.31
N GLY A 40 2.22 0.01 -3.74
CA GLY A 40 3.54 -0.25 -4.30
C GLY A 40 4.56 0.87 -4.06
N LEU A 41 4.30 1.77 -3.11
CA LEU A 41 5.25 2.81 -2.74
C LEU A 41 6.44 2.21 -1.96
N LYS A 42 7.64 2.74 -2.17
CA LYS A 42 8.82 2.26 -1.43
C LYS A 42 8.82 2.82 0.00
N ASN A 43 8.90 1.94 0.99
CA ASN A 43 9.19 2.35 2.36
C ASN A 43 10.67 2.74 2.48
N LEU A 44 10.95 4.03 2.59
CA LEU A 44 12.32 4.54 2.61
C LEU A 44 13.12 4.05 3.81
N GLN A 45 12.49 3.82 4.97
CA GLN A 45 13.18 3.31 6.15
C GLN A 45 13.66 1.87 5.92
N VAL A 46 12.80 1.03 5.35
CA VAL A 46 13.14 -0.35 4.98
C VAL A 46 14.19 -0.36 3.86
N TRP A 47 14.04 0.50 2.86
CA TRP A 47 15.02 0.64 1.77
C TRP A 47 16.40 1.05 2.28
N ASN A 48 16.47 1.99 3.21
CA ASN A 48 17.74 2.40 3.80
C ASN A 48 18.38 1.28 4.63
N LYS A 49 17.59 0.52 5.41
CA LYS A 49 18.10 -0.69 6.08
C LYS A 49 18.69 -1.69 5.08
N ALA A 50 18.02 -1.93 3.95
CA ALA A 50 18.55 -2.78 2.88
C ALA A 50 19.85 -2.19 2.27
N CYS A 51 19.94 -0.87 2.09
CA CYS A 51 21.22 -0.26 1.67
C CYS A 51 22.33 -0.46 2.70
N ILE A 52 22.04 -0.35 4.00
CA ILE A 52 23.03 -0.61 5.07
C ILE A 52 23.46 -2.08 5.06
N MET A 53 22.53 -3.01 4.83
CA MET A 53 22.84 -4.43 4.64
C MET A 53 23.78 -4.66 3.45
N LYS A 54 23.65 -3.91 2.35
CA LYS A 54 24.63 -3.95 1.25
C LYS A 54 26.03 -3.56 1.72
N LEU A 55 26.16 -2.53 2.56
CA LEU A 55 27.45 -2.12 3.12
C LEU A 55 28.04 -3.22 4.00
N ILE A 56 27.21 -3.84 4.86
CA ILE A 56 27.63 -4.95 5.71
C ILE A 56 28.08 -6.15 4.88
N TRP A 57 27.35 -6.47 3.81
CA TRP A 57 27.73 -7.50 2.84
C TRP A 57 29.07 -7.20 2.20
N ASP A 58 29.27 -5.99 1.67
CA ASP A 58 30.53 -5.59 1.04
C ASP A 58 31.73 -5.68 2.01
N ILE A 59 31.52 -5.39 3.31
CA ILE A 59 32.53 -5.60 4.36
C ILE A 59 32.76 -7.08 4.63
N ALA A 60 31.69 -7.88 4.76
CA ALA A 60 31.75 -9.32 5.05
C ALA A 60 32.46 -10.10 3.94
N SER A 61 32.16 -9.79 2.68
CA SER A 61 32.78 -10.37 1.48
C SER A 61 34.18 -9.82 1.19
N LYS A 62 34.71 -8.91 2.04
CA LYS A 62 36.01 -8.25 1.85
C LYS A 62 36.18 -7.66 0.45
N LYS A 63 35.15 -6.99 -0.04
CA LYS A 63 35.15 -6.39 -1.38
C LYS A 63 36.35 -5.46 -1.56
N ASP A 64 37.03 -5.60 -2.70
CA ASP A 64 38.29 -4.90 -2.97
C ASP A 64 38.09 -3.42 -3.32
N ILE A 65 37.70 -2.62 -2.33
CA ILE A 65 37.46 -1.18 -2.45
C ILE A 65 38.00 -0.43 -1.23
N LEU A 66 38.42 0.82 -1.44
CA LEU A 66 39.20 1.58 -0.46
C LEU A 66 38.51 1.71 0.91
N TRP A 67 37.23 2.07 0.93
CA TRP A 67 36.50 2.26 2.18
C TRP A 67 36.32 0.94 2.95
N VAL A 68 36.19 -0.20 2.26
CA VAL A 68 36.12 -1.52 2.91
C VAL A 68 37.47 -1.87 3.52
N LYS A 69 38.58 -1.66 2.79
CA LYS A 69 39.95 -1.83 3.34
C LYS A 69 40.18 -0.97 4.57
N TRP A 70 39.76 0.29 4.53
CA TRP A 70 39.85 1.21 5.65
C TRP A 70 39.04 0.73 6.87
N VAL A 71 37.81 0.25 6.66
CA VAL A 71 36.98 -0.33 7.73
C VAL A 71 37.66 -1.55 8.37
N HIS A 72 38.22 -2.44 7.55
CA HIS A 72 38.94 -3.63 8.05
C HIS A 72 40.16 -3.25 8.89
N SER A 73 40.91 -2.23 8.47
CA SER A 73 42.08 -1.71 9.22
C SER A 73 41.68 -1.00 10.52
N ARG A 74 40.67 -0.10 10.47
CA ARG A 74 40.29 0.77 11.59
C ARG A 74 39.45 0.08 12.66
N TYR A 75 38.44 -0.69 12.24
CA TYR A 75 37.44 -1.29 13.13
C TYR A 75 37.70 -2.77 13.40
N LEU A 76 37.86 -3.57 12.35
CA LEU A 76 37.84 -5.03 12.49
C LEU A 76 39.19 -5.62 12.92
N LYS A 77 40.33 -5.03 12.51
CA LYS A 77 41.68 -5.48 12.88
C LYS A 77 41.84 -7.01 12.77
N ASN A 78 41.53 -7.57 11.60
CA ASN A 78 41.51 -9.01 11.27
C ASN A 78 40.37 -9.85 11.88
N LYS A 79 39.43 -9.25 12.62
CA LYS A 79 38.23 -9.95 13.09
C LYS A 79 37.14 -9.99 12.02
N SER A 80 36.25 -10.97 12.14
CA SER A 80 35.04 -11.02 11.33
C SER A 80 34.09 -9.88 11.72
N ILE A 81 33.38 -9.32 10.74
CA ILE A 81 32.31 -8.35 11.03
C ILE A 81 31.23 -8.94 11.92
N TRP A 82 31.03 -10.27 11.94
CA TRP A 82 29.98 -10.93 12.73
C TRP A 82 30.33 -11.11 14.20
N SER A 83 31.62 -11.15 14.55
CA SER A 83 32.10 -11.27 15.94
C SER A 83 32.46 -9.92 16.57
N TYR A 84 32.32 -8.83 15.83
CA TYR A 84 32.62 -7.49 16.33
C TYR A 84 31.60 -7.00 17.38
N GLU A 85 32.11 -6.35 18.42
CA GLU A 85 31.31 -5.67 19.46
C GLU A 85 31.64 -4.18 19.49
N ASN A 86 30.62 -3.36 19.70
CA ASN A 86 30.74 -1.90 19.70
C ASN A 86 31.59 -1.42 20.87
N LYS A 87 32.50 -0.50 20.58
CA LYS A 87 33.28 0.23 21.57
C LYS A 87 32.63 1.58 21.92
N PRO A 88 32.92 2.14 23.11
CA PRO A 88 32.41 3.46 23.48
C PRO A 88 32.79 4.56 22.49
N ASP A 89 34.01 4.51 21.95
CA ASP A 89 34.59 5.47 21.01
C ASP A 89 34.14 5.29 19.55
N ASP A 90 33.37 4.24 19.23
CA ASP A 90 32.88 4.07 17.87
C ASP A 90 31.92 5.20 17.49
N CYS A 91 32.05 5.67 16.25
CA CYS A 91 31.19 6.70 15.71
C CYS A 91 29.73 6.20 15.62
N TYR A 92 28.79 7.14 15.70
CA TYR A 92 27.36 6.88 15.68
C TYR A 92 26.91 6.02 14.48
N TYR A 93 27.43 6.33 13.29
CA TYR A 93 27.08 5.62 12.06
C TYR A 93 27.52 4.15 12.08
N TRP A 94 28.70 3.87 12.62
CA TRP A 94 29.19 2.50 12.79
C TRP A 94 28.32 1.72 13.77
N LYS A 95 27.99 2.31 14.93
CA LYS A 95 27.08 1.70 15.91
C LYS A 95 25.70 1.40 15.30
N LYS A 96 25.17 2.30 14.46
CA LYS A 96 23.92 2.07 13.71
C LYS A 96 24.02 0.94 12.70
N MET A 97 25.14 0.85 11.98
CA MET A 97 25.37 -0.27 11.06
C MET A 97 25.46 -1.61 11.80
N MET A 98 26.16 -1.66 12.93
CA MET A 98 26.26 -2.86 13.76
C MET A 98 24.91 -3.30 14.37
N LEU A 99 23.97 -2.37 14.56
CA LEU A 99 22.59 -2.70 14.93
C LEU A 99 21.87 -3.42 13.78
N VAL A 100 21.96 -2.89 12.55
CA VAL A 100 21.36 -3.51 11.36
C VAL A 100 21.99 -4.87 11.04
N ARG A 101 23.29 -5.04 11.32
CA ARG A 101 23.99 -6.33 11.20
C ARG A 101 23.30 -7.45 11.98
N LYS A 102 22.76 -7.15 13.18
CA LYS A 102 22.04 -8.16 13.98
C LYS A 102 20.79 -8.65 13.28
N GLU A 103 20.03 -7.75 12.64
CA GLU A 103 18.87 -8.11 11.82
C GLU A 103 19.35 -8.91 10.59
N PHE A 104 20.39 -8.44 9.89
CA PHE A 104 20.89 -9.06 8.67
C PHE A 104 21.39 -10.50 8.84
N ALA A 105 21.87 -10.86 10.05
CA ALA A 105 22.31 -12.22 10.35
C ALA A 105 21.22 -13.28 10.16
N GLY A 106 19.94 -12.91 10.20
CA GLY A 106 18.81 -13.81 9.95
C GLY A 106 18.43 -13.96 8.48
N MET A 107 19.05 -13.21 7.56
CA MET A 107 18.76 -13.32 6.13
C MET A 107 19.42 -14.58 5.54
N PRO A 108 18.70 -15.38 4.72
CA PRO A 108 19.28 -16.55 4.05
C PRO A 108 20.52 -16.16 3.23
N CYS A 109 21.57 -16.97 3.33
CA CYS A 109 22.82 -16.73 2.61
C CYS A 109 22.59 -16.91 1.10
N SER A 110 22.78 -15.85 0.33
CA SER A 110 22.82 -15.88 -1.14
C SER A 110 24.27 -15.79 -1.64
N SER A 111 24.51 -16.13 -2.90
CA SER A 111 25.84 -15.96 -3.53
C SER A 111 26.20 -14.49 -3.72
N GLU A 112 25.20 -13.63 -3.92
CA GLU A 112 25.35 -12.18 -4.03
C GLU A 112 24.19 -11.49 -3.31
N TYR A 113 24.47 -10.37 -2.64
CA TYR A 113 23.43 -9.53 -2.05
C TYR A 113 23.08 -8.35 -2.94
N THR A 114 21.78 -8.20 -3.23
CA THR A 114 21.22 -6.97 -3.82
C THR A 114 20.32 -6.23 -2.84
N VAL A 115 20.25 -4.90 -2.96
CA VAL A 115 19.35 -4.06 -2.13
C VAL A 115 17.88 -4.45 -2.35
N LYS A 116 17.52 -4.90 -3.55
CA LYS A 116 16.17 -5.37 -3.88
C LYS A 116 15.79 -6.62 -3.09
N GLU A 117 16.69 -7.59 -3.00
CA GLU A 117 16.46 -8.82 -2.22
C GLU A 117 16.35 -8.53 -0.74
N GLY A 118 17.27 -7.72 -0.19
CA GLY A 118 17.19 -7.33 1.22
C GLY A 118 15.94 -6.53 1.55
N TYR A 119 15.49 -5.64 0.64
CA TYR A 119 14.21 -4.95 0.81
C TYR A 119 13.04 -5.92 0.84
N LYS A 120 12.99 -6.89 -0.09
CA LYS A 120 11.94 -7.91 -0.14
C LYS A 120 11.94 -8.78 1.11
N TRP A 121 13.13 -9.17 1.60
CA TRP A 121 13.29 -9.94 2.82
C TRP A 121 12.80 -9.16 4.05
N LEU A 122 13.23 -7.90 4.20
CA LEU A 122 12.80 -7.03 5.29
C LEU A 122 11.30 -6.67 5.25
N ALA A 123 10.72 -6.56 4.06
CA ALA A 123 9.29 -6.31 3.90
C ALA A 123 8.44 -7.51 4.33
N GLY A 124 9.04 -8.70 4.38
CA GLY A 124 8.36 -9.97 4.65
C GLY A 124 7.55 -10.45 3.45
N ASN A 125 7.14 -11.71 3.49
CA ASN A 125 6.23 -12.28 2.50
C ASN A 125 4.79 -12.10 3.01
N GLN A 126 3.92 -11.49 2.20
CA GLN A 126 2.50 -11.38 2.52
C GLN A 126 1.68 -12.14 1.47
N SER A 127 0.48 -12.61 1.87
CA SER A 127 -0.43 -13.27 0.95
C SER A 127 -0.90 -12.29 -0.13
N ARG A 128 -1.07 -12.81 -1.34
CA ARG A 128 -1.72 -12.06 -2.41
C ARG A 128 -3.20 -11.87 -2.05
N VAL A 129 -3.72 -10.69 -2.32
CA VAL A 129 -5.15 -10.40 -2.15
C VAL A 129 -5.90 -10.69 -3.44
N GLU A 130 -7.05 -11.35 -3.35
CA GLU A 130 -7.84 -11.78 -4.52
C GLU A 130 -8.31 -10.60 -5.39
N TRP A 131 -8.63 -9.47 -4.75
CA TRP A 131 -9.12 -8.27 -5.43
C TRP A 131 -8.02 -7.43 -6.10
N ALA A 132 -6.73 -7.80 -5.99
CA ALA A 132 -5.63 -6.97 -6.47
C ALA A 132 -5.74 -6.65 -7.97
N GLU A 133 -6.06 -7.64 -8.79
CA GLU A 133 -6.15 -7.47 -10.25
C GLU A 133 -7.39 -6.67 -10.67
N LEU A 134 -8.46 -6.75 -9.87
CA LEU A 134 -9.68 -5.97 -10.04
C LEU A 134 -9.40 -4.48 -9.85
N VAL A 135 -8.67 -4.14 -8.78
CA VAL A 135 -8.35 -2.75 -8.42
C VAL A 135 -7.21 -2.19 -9.28
N TRP A 136 -6.15 -2.96 -9.50
CA TRP A 136 -4.91 -2.51 -10.14
C TRP A 136 -4.78 -2.91 -11.61
N ASN A 137 -5.83 -2.68 -12.39
CA ASN A 137 -5.86 -2.96 -13.82
C ASN A 137 -5.28 -1.79 -14.66
N LYS A 138 -5.20 -1.93 -15.98
CA LYS A 138 -4.69 -0.86 -16.88
C LYS A 138 -5.81 0.04 -17.44
N THR A 139 -7.07 -0.36 -17.29
CA THR A 139 -8.23 0.31 -17.89
C THR A 139 -8.83 1.38 -16.99
N SER A 140 -8.69 1.25 -15.68
CA SER A 140 -9.10 2.24 -14.70
C SER A 140 -8.11 3.39 -14.62
N VAL A 141 -8.65 4.61 -14.63
CA VAL A 141 -7.86 5.79 -14.26
C VAL A 141 -7.45 5.72 -12.77
N PRO A 142 -6.26 6.23 -12.40
CA PRO A 142 -5.71 6.09 -11.05
C PRO A 142 -6.63 6.55 -9.91
N LYS A 143 -7.45 7.59 -10.13
CA LYS A 143 -8.40 8.11 -9.11
C LYS A 143 -9.40 7.03 -8.68
N HIS A 144 -9.98 6.29 -9.63
CA HIS A 144 -10.94 5.23 -9.32
C HIS A 144 -10.28 4.01 -8.70
N GLN A 145 -9.04 3.68 -9.12
CA GLN A 145 -8.27 2.61 -8.48
C GLN A 145 -8.01 2.91 -7.00
N PHE A 146 -7.68 4.16 -6.68
CA PHE A 146 -7.47 4.58 -5.30
C PHE A 146 -8.75 4.48 -4.46
N ILE A 147 -9.91 4.85 -5.01
CA ILE A 147 -11.20 4.73 -4.32
C ILE A 147 -11.58 3.26 -4.15
N ALA A 148 -11.47 2.45 -5.20
CA ALA A 148 -11.71 1.01 -5.14
C ALA A 148 -10.80 0.33 -4.11
N TRP A 149 -9.52 0.72 -4.05
CA TRP A 149 -8.60 0.27 -3.03
C TRP A 149 -9.08 0.62 -1.61
N LEU A 150 -9.58 1.84 -1.37
CA LEU A 150 -10.16 2.22 -0.08
C LEU A 150 -11.44 1.44 0.26
N ILE A 151 -12.28 1.13 -0.73
CA ILE A 151 -13.48 0.29 -0.58
C ILE A 151 -13.08 -1.11 -0.11
N TRP A 152 -12.17 -1.77 -0.83
CA TRP A 152 -11.69 -3.12 -0.50
C TRP A 152 -10.93 -3.22 0.82
N ARG A 153 -10.28 -2.14 1.24
CA ARG A 153 -9.66 -2.03 2.57
C ARG A 153 -10.68 -1.72 3.67
N GLY A 154 -11.92 -1.42 3.32
CA GLY A 154 -12.93 -0.94 4.25
C GLY A 154 -12.47 0.35 4.93
N LYS A 155 -11.89 1.30 4.19
CA LYS A 155 -11.36 2.59 4.67
C LYS A 155 -11.95 3.81 3.99
N LEU A 156 -12.91 3.63 3.07
CA LEU A 156 -13.67 4.75 2.51
C LEU A 156 -14.42 5.51 3.62
N LEU A 157 -14.45 6.84 3.54
CA LEU A 157 -15.11 7.72 4.51
C LEU A 157 -16.57 7.99 4.11
N THR A 158 -17.42 6.99 4.27
CA THR A 158 -18.88 7.11 4.12
C THR A 158 -19.49 7.86 5.30
N LYS A 159 -20.68 8.48 5.14
CA LYS A 159 -21.31 9.25 6.22
C LYS A 159 -21.57 8.43 7.48
N ASP A 160 -21.84 7.13 7.37
CA ASP A 160 -22.01 6.24 8.53
C ASP A 160 -20.78 6.16 9.45
N ARG A 161 -19.58 6.33 8.88
CA ARG A 161 -18.31 6.33 9.60
C ARG A 161 -17.98 7.72 10.13
N LEU A 162 -18.26 8.73 9.33
CA LEU A 162 -18.07 10.13 9.72
C LEU A 162 -19.02 10.52 10.85
N SER A 163 -20.24 9.97 10.92
CA SER A 163 -21.19 10.20 12.01
C SER A 163 -20.70 9.67 13.37
N GLY A 164 -19.74 8.75 13.38
CA GLY A 164 -19.07 8.30 14.61
C GLY A 164 -18.00 9.29 15.12
N LEU A 165 -17.62 10.27 14.31
CA LEU A 165 -16.56 11.26 14.61
C LEU A 165 -17.10 12.69 14.70
N LEU A 166 -18.19 12.97 13.97
CA LEU A 166 -18.80 14.29 13.84
C LEU A 166 -20.32 14.14 13.96
N PRO A 167 -21.04 15.15 14.50
CA PRO A 167 -22.49 15.14 14.61
C PRO A 167 -23.13 15.42 13.23
N ILE A 168 -23.08 14.43 12.35
CA ILE A 168 -23.65 14.50 11.00
C ILE A 168 -24.74 13.45 10.82
N ASP A 169 -25.72 13.75 9.97
CA ASP A 169 -26.75 12.80 9.57
C ASP A 169 -26.13 11.72 8.65
N PRO A 170 -26.19 10.43 9.02
CA PRO A 170 -25.62 9.36 8.22
C PRO A 170 -26.47 8.95 7.01
N THR A 171 -27.59 9.63 6.75
CA THR A 171 -28.48 9.33 5.62
C THR A 171 -27.79 9.55 4.27
N CYS A 172 -27.97 8.58 3.37
CA CYS A 172 -27.47 8.59 2.00
C CYS A 172 -27.97 9.81 1.22
N ILE A 173 -27.05 10.58 0.64
CA ILE A 173 -27.41 11.79 -0.12
C ILE A 173 -28.14 11.47 -1.44
N MET A 174 -27.93 10.26 -1.98
CA MET A 174 -28.47 9.88 -3.29
C MET A 174 -29.93 9.43 -3.21
N CYS A 175 -30.26 8.61 -2.21
CA CYS A 175 -31.62 8.06 -2.07
C CYS A 175 -32.43 8.71 -0.95
N THR A 176 -31.78 9.43 -0.04
CA THR A 176 -32.36 10.10 1.13
C THR A 176 -33.25 9.21 2.02
N LYS A 177 -33.05 7.88 1.99
CA LYS A 177 -33.91 6.89 2.64
C LYS A 177 -33.18 6.03 3.66
N GLU A 178 -31.98 5.56 3.31
CA GLU A 178 -31.20 4.63 4.13
C GLU A 178 -29.85 5.25 4.54
N LYS A 179 -29.17 4.58 5.48
CA LYS A 179 -27.83 4.96 5.93
C LYS A 179 -26.81 4.80 4.81
N GLU A 180 -25.94 5.79 4.63
CA GLU A 180 -24.84 5.74 3.67
C GLU A 180 -23.71 4.83 4.17
N THR A 181 -23.85 3.53 3.93
CA THR A 181 -22.77 2.55 4.10
C THR A 181 -22.09 2.31 2.75
N VAL A 182 -20.93 1.65 2.75
CA VAL A 182 -20.26 1.26 1.50
C VAL A 182 -21.15 0.33 0.66
N ASP A 183 -21.75 -0.70 1.28
CA ASP A 183 -22.63 -1.61 0.57
C ASP A 183 -23.90 -0.91 0.06
N HIS A 184 -24.49 0.00 0.85
CA HIS A 184 -25.60 0.80 0.36
C HIS A 184 -25.18 1.66 -0.84
N LEU A 185 -24.15 2.49 -0.66
CA LEU A 185 -23.71 3.46 -1.66
C LEU A 185 -23.36 2.83 -3.01
N PHE A 186 -22.78 1.62 -2.99
CA PHE A 186 -22.29 0.97 -4.21
C PHE A 186 -23.14 -0.20 -4.68
N CYS A 187 -24.02 -0.80 -3.87
CA CYS A 187 -24.69 -2.05 -4.22
C CYS A 187 -26.22 -1.98 -4.11
N SER A 188 -26.76 -1.52 -2.97
CA SER A 188 -28.21 -1.54 -2.72
C SER A 188 -28.94 -0.20 -2.86
N CYS A 189 -28.22 0.92 -3.02
CA CYS A 189 -28.83 2.22 -3.23
C CYS A 189 -29.65 2.23 -4.52
N PRO A 190 -30.92 2.69 -4.52
CA PRO A 190 -31.75 2.74 -5.73
C PRO A 190 -31.07 3.44 -6.91
N PHE A 191 -30.32 4.51 -6.65
CA PHE A 191 -29.53 5.21 -7.66
C PHE A 191 -28.40 4.35 -8.24
N ALA A 192 -27.65 3.64 -7.38
CA ALA A 192 -26.57 2.76 -7.81
C ALA A 192 -27.10 1.55 -8.60
N VAL A 193 -28.22 0.97 -8.14
CA VAL A 193 -28.91 -0.14 -8.80
C VAL A 193 -29.37 0.27 -10.19
N ASP A 194 -29.97 1.44 -10.36
CA ASP A 194 -30.39 1.95 -11.67
C ASP A 194 -29.22 2.09 -12.65
N ILE A 195 -28.08 2.64 -12.19
CA ILE A 195 -26.84 2.68 -12.99
C ILE A 195 -26.41 1.27 -13.39
N PHE A 196 -26.39 0.33 -12.44
CA PHE A 196 -25.99 -1.04 -12.72
C PHE A 196 -26.93 -1.77 -13.66
N LEU A 197 -28.24 -1.50 -13.63
CA LEU A 197 -29.20 -2.06 -14.57
C LEU A 197 -28.99 -1.50 -15.99
N ASN A 198 -28.75 -0.20 -16.11
CA ASN A 198 -28.45 0.42 -17.40
C ASN A 198 -27.13 -0.11 -17.99
N VAL A 199 -26.09 -0.22 -17.17
CA VAL A 199 -24.80 -0.77 -17.61
C VAL A 199 -24.91 -2.27 -17.89
N SER A 200 -25.59 -3.05 -17.06
CA SER A 200 -25.77 -4.50 -17.23
C SER A 200 -26.48 -4.83 -18.54
N GLY A 201 -27.47 -4.03 -18.93
CA GLY A 201 -28.15 -4.14 -20.23
C GLY A 201 -27.20 -3.93 -21.41
N PHE A 202 -26.28 -2.97 -21.31
CA PHE A 202 -25.28 -2.70 -22.35
C PHE A 202 -24.22 -3.80 -22.46
N ILE A 203 -23.80 -4.37 -21.34
CA ILE A 203 -22.70 -5.36 -21.29
C ILE A 203 -23.18 -6.82 -21.26
N GLN A 204 -24.49 -7.05 -21.21
CA GLN A 204 -25.15 -8.36 -21.07
C GLN A 204 -24.60 -9.18 -19.88
N PHE A 205 -24.41 -8.52 -18.73
CA PHE A 205 -23.89 -9.16 -17.52
C PHE A 205 -24.51 -8.53 -16.28
N ASP A 206 -25.02 -9.36 -15.37
CA ASP A 206 -25.65 -8.88 -14.15
C ASP A 206 -24.62 -8.34 -13.14
N LEU A 207 -24.68 -7.03 -12.92
CA LEU A 207 -23.85 -6.30 -11.97
C LEU A 207 -24.55 -6.04 -10.62
N THR A 208 -25.81 -6.42 -10.46
CA THR A 208 -26.55 -6.17 -9.21
C THR A 208 -25.97 -7.00 -8.07
N SER A 209 -25.87 -6.46 -6.87
CA SER A 209 -25.33 -7.19 -5.72
C SER A 209 -25.88 -6.59 -4.43
N CYS A 210 -25.88 -7.36 -3.34
CA CYS A 210 -26.28 -6.85 -2.03
C CYS A 210 -25.08 -6.38 -1.20
N SER A 211 -23.84 -6.76 -1.59
CA SER A 211 -22.61 -6.34 -0.91
C SER A 211 -21.41 -6.23 -1.84
N ILE A 212 -20.41 -5.44 -1.44
CA ILE A 212 -19.11 -5.36 -2.14
C ILE A 212 -18.41 -6.72 -2.19
N ALA A 213 -18.58 -7.54 -1.15
CA ALA A 213 -18.00 -8.88 -1.09
C ALA A 213 -18.58 -9.78 -2.19
N GLU A 214 -19.90 -9.77 -2.39
CA GLU A 214 -20.56 -10.47 -3.49
C GLU A 214 -20.14 -9.90 -4.85
N LEU A 215 -20.16 -8.57 -4.96
CA LEU A 215 -19.79 -7.86 -6.18
C LEU A 215 -18.39 -8.25 -6.65
N GLY A 216 -17.44 -8.36 -5.72
CA GLY A 216 -16.07 -8.76 -6.02
C GLY A 216 -15.83 -10.27 -6.18
N GLN A 217 -16.83 -11.12 -5.94
CA GLN A 217 -16.78 -12.54 -6.27
C GLN A 217 -17.31 -12.84 -7.67
N LYS A 218 -18.12 -11.95 -8.25
CA LYS A 218 -18.60 -12.05 -9.64
C LYS A 218 -17.48 -12.14 -10.72
N PRO A 219 -16.29 -11.52 -10.55
CA PRO A 219 -15.19 -11.59 -11.54
C PRO A 219 -14.39 -12.92 -11.60
N LYS A 220 -14.89 -14.05 -11.09
CA LYS A 220 -14.08 -15.27 -10.89
C LYS A 220 -13.77 -16.10 -12.14
N GLU A 221 -14.20 -15.69 -13.34
CA GLU A 221 -13.87 -16.36 -14.61
C GLU A 221 -13.01 -15.45 -15.51
N GLY A 222 -11.99 -14.86 -14.90
CA GLY A 222 -11.12 -13.85 -15.49
C GLY A 222 -10.39 -14.32 -16.75
N LYS A 223 -10.62 -13.59 -17.85
CA LYS A 223 -9.86 -13.56 -19.11
C LYS A 223 -10.50 -12.64 -20.17
N ASN A 224 -11.79 -12.31 -20.06
CA ASN A 224 -12.59 -11.70 -21.13
C ASN A 224 -13.15 -10.31 -20.81
N MET A 225 -13.63 -9.62 -21.86
CA MET A 225 -14.28 -8.29 -21.92
C MET A 225 -15.13 -7.90 -20.69
N LYS A 226 -15.72 -8.88 -20.02
CA LYS A 226 -16.53 -8.77 -18.80
C LYS A 226 -15.78 -8.15 -17.61
N ASP A 227 -14.48 -8.44 -17.43
CA ASP A 227 -13.66 -7.85 -16.35
C ASP A 227 -13.49 -6.33 -16.57
N ARG A 228 -13.29 -5.92 -17.83
CA ARG A 228 -13.18 -4.52 -18.23
C ARG A 228 -14.49 -3.78 -18.03
N CYS A 229 -15.61 -4.44 -18.26
CA CYS A 229 -16.95 -3.89 -18.07
C CYS A 229 -17.32 -3.72 -16.59
N PHE A 230 -16.97 -4.67 -15.73
CA PHE A 230 -17.12 -4.53 -14.27
C PHE A 230 -16.31 -3.33 -13.75
N ILE A 231 -15.06 -3.25 -14.18
CA ILE A 231 -14.17 -2.14 -13.87
C ILE A 231 -14.76 -0.82 -14.36
N ALA A 232 -15.30 -0.78 -15.59
CA ALA A 232 -15.97 0.38 -16.15
C ALA A 232 -17.24 0.78 -15.37
N ALA A 233 -18.02 -0.19 -14.86
CA ALA A 233 -19.20 0.06 -14.05
C ALA A 233 -18.84 0.65 -12.67
N CYS A 234 -17.84 0.08 -11.98
CA CYS A 234 -17.33 0.63 -10.73
C CYS A 234 -16.71 2.03 -10.93
N ILE A 235 -16.02 2.26 -12.05
CA ILE A 235 -15.52 3.57 -12.46
C ILE A 235 -16.66 4.54 -12.69
N ALA A 236 -17.69 4.17 -13.46
CA ALA A 236 -18.82 5.02 -13.77
C ALA A 236 -19.58 5.41 -12.49
N ASN A 237 -19.83 4.44 -11.61
CA ASN A 237 -20.48 4.67 -10.33
C ASN A 237 -19.61 5.57 -9.43
N CYS A 238 -18.30 5.30 -9.30
CA CYS A 238 -17.38 6.18 -8.59
C CYS A 238 -17.32 7.60 -9.21
N HIS A 239 -17.30 7.72 -10.53
CA HIS A 239 -17.21 8.99 -11.24
C HIS A 239 -18.47 9.83 -11.03
N LEU A 240 -19.65 9.21 -11.11
CA LEU A 240 -20.94 9.87 -10.88
C LEU A 240 -21.11 10.25 -9.40
N LEU A 241 -20.70 9.39 -8.47
CA LEU A 241 -20.64 9.71 -7.03
C LEU A 241 -19.69 10.87 -6.74
N LEU A 242 -18.53 10.92 -7.39
CA LEU A 242 -17.57 12.01 -7.23
C LEU A 242 -18.07 13.33 -7.81
N LEU A 243 -18.80 13.31 -8.92
CA LEU A 243 -19.40 14.50 -9.51
C LEU A 243 -20.48 15.09 -8.58
N HIS A 244 -21.32 14.25 -7.99
CA HIS A 244 -22.38 14.69 -7.07
C HIS A 244 -21.88 15.08 -5.67
N LEU A 245 -20.71 14.58 -5.23
CA LEU A 245 -20.09 15.04 -3.98
C LEU A 245 -19.34 16.38 -4.13
N GLN A 246 -19.16 16.89 -5.35
CA GLN A 246 -18.50 18.18 -5.63
C GLN A 246 -19.48 19.32 -5.95
N SER A 247 -20.78 19.02 -6.06
CA SER A 247 -21.89 19.98 -6.25
C SER A 247 -22.64 20.21 -4.95
#